data_AF-A0A960KBF3-F1
#
_entry.id   AF-A0A960KBF3-F1
#
_cell.length_a   1.000
_cell.length_b   1.000
_cell.length_c   1.000
_cell.angle_alpha   90.00
_cell.angle_beta   90.00
_cell.angle_gamma   90.00
#
_symmetry.space_group_name_H-M   'P 1'
#
loop_
_entity.id
_entity.type
_entity.pdbx_description
1 polymer ?
#
loop_
_entity_poly.entity_id
_entity_poly.type
_entity_poly.pdbx_seq_one_letter_code
_entity_poly.pdbx_strand_id
1 'polypeptide(L)' 'MSSRSTIRDRYSFANIDEVLPLPDLIAIQRESFDWFLEQGLADTFRDISPIKDFTETLQLELEFDP' A
#
# COMPACT_ATOMS: atom_id res chain seq x y z
N MET A 1 -35.24 -18.77 12.49
CA MET A 1 -35.87 -18.72 11.16
C MET A 1 -34.79 -18.35 10.16
N SER A 2 -34.34 -19.31 9.36
CA SER A 2 -33.22 -19.12 8.42
C SER A 2 -33.65 -18.21 7.26
N SER A 3 -33.04 -17.03 7.14
CA SER A 3 -33.16 -16.18 5.96
C SER A 3 -32.64 -16.94 4.74
N ARG A 4 -33.53 -17.34 3.83
CA ARG A 4 -33.13 -17.89 2.53
C ARG A 4 -32.39 -16.80 1.77
N SER A 5 -31.15 -17.08 1.39
CA SER A 5 -30.41 -16.26 0.43
C SER A 5 -31.18 -16.26 -0.90
N THR A 6 -31.70 -15.11 -1.30
CA THR A 6 -32.31 -14.92 -2.62
C THR A 6 -31.21 -14.63 -3.63
N ILE A 7 -30.33 -15.61 -3.86
CA ILE A 7 -29.37 -15.52 -4.97
C ILE A 7 -30.22 -15.49 -6.25
N ARG A 8 -30.21 -14.35 -6.94
CA ARG A 8 -30.86 -14.20 -8.24
C ARG A 8 -29.91 -14.75 -9.30
N ASP A 9 -30.42 -15.62 -10.15
CA ASP A 9 -29.67 -16.12 -11.30
C ASP A 9 -29.40 -14.96 -12.28
N ARG A 10 -28.11 -14.72 -12.55
CA ARG A 10 -27.64 -13.73 -13.54
C ARG A 10 -27.19 -14.47 -14.78
N TYR A 11 -27.86 -14.21 -15.90
CA TYR A 11 -27.46 -14.73 -17.20
C TYR A 11 -26.39 -13.83 -17.83
N SER A 12 -25.37 -14.45 -18.42
CA SER A 12 -24.35 -13.81 -19.25
C SER A 12 -24.51 -14.28 -20.69
N PHE A 13 -24.39 -13.36 -21.65
CA PHE A 13 -24.37 -13.66 -23.09
C PHE A 13 -22.96 -13.51 -23.68
N ALA A 14 -21.92 -13.57 -22.84
CA ALA A 14 -20.54 -13.48 -23.28
C ALA A 14 -20.21 -14.68 -24.19
N ASN A 15 -19.66 -14.40 -25.37
CA ASN A 15 -19.25 -15.41 -26.34
C ASN A 15 -17.76 -15.78 -26.25
N ILE A 16 -17.01 -15.07 -25.41
CA ILE A 16 -15.56 -15.21 -25.24
C ILE A 16 -15.29 -15.49 -23.78
N ASP A 17 -14.38 -16.42 -23.52
CA ASP A 17 -13.96 -16.78 -22.17
C ASP A 17 -13.07 -15.69 -21.55
N GLU A 18 -13.29 -15.43 -20.26
CA GLU A 18 -12.43 -14.55 -19.47
C GLU A 18 -11.11 -15.28 -19.18
N VAL A 19 -10.04 -14.89 -19.88
CA VAL A 19 -8.73 -15.57 -19.79
C VAL A 19 -7.98 -15.28 -18.49
N LEU A 20 -8.32 -14.19 -17.81
CA LEU A 20 -7.71 -13.76 -16.55
C LEU A 20 -8.79 -13.22 -15.63
N PRO A 21 -8.81 -13.64 -14.36
CA PRO A 21 -9.77 -13.14 -13.39
C PRO A 21 -9.53 -11.65 -13.12
N LEU A 22 -10.58 -10.97 -12.65
CA LEU A 22 -10.45 -9.63 -12.11
C LEU A 22 -9.36 -9.59 -11.03
N PRO A 23 -8.39 -8.66 -11.13
CA PRO A 23 -7.38 -8.50 -10.12
C PRO A 23 -7.99 -7.89 -8.86
N ASP A 24 -7.19 -7.86 -7.80
CA ASP A 24 -7.55 -7.08 -6.62
C ASP A 24 -7.52 -5.58 -6.95
N LEU A 25 -8.71 -4.98 -7.01
CA LEU A 25 -8.92 -3.60 -7.44
C LEU A 25 -8.33 -2.57 -6.47
N ILE A 26 -7.93 -2.98 -5.26
CA ILE A 26 -7.28 -2.12 -4.27
C ILE A 26 -5.83 -2.53 -3.99
N ALA A 27 -5.27 -3.47 -4.75
CA ALA A 27 -3.90 -3.95 -4.61
C ALA A 27 -2.91 -2.79 -4.49
N ILE A 28 -2.95 -1.86 -5.44
CA ILE A 28 -2.07 -0.69 -5.49
C ILE A 28 -2.12 0.11 -4.19
N GLN A 29 -3.30 0.30 -3.60
CA GLN A 29 -3.44 1.09 -2.39
C GLN A 29 -2.76 0.41 -1.20
N ARG A 30 -2.96 -0.90 -1.04
CA ARG A 30 -2.33 -1.68 0.04
C ARG A 30 -0.82 -1.81 -0.17
N GLU A 31 -0.41 -2.26 -1.35
CA GLU A 31 1.00 -2.50 -1.68
C GLU A 31 1.83 -1.21 -1.59
N SER A 32 1.26 -0.06 -2.00
CA SER A 32 1.93 1.23 -1.84
C SER A 32 2.14 1.63 -0.37
N PHE A 33 1.20 1.26 0.51
CA PHE A 33 1.29 1.56 1.92
C PHE A 33 2.24 0.61 2.64
N ASP A 34 2.23 -0.68 2.29
CA ASP A 34 3.19 -1.66 2.78
C ASP A 34 4.63 -1.21 2.42
N TRP A 35 4.86 -0.83 1.17
CA TRP A 35 6.16 -0.27 0.74
C TRP A 35 6.54 1.00 1.53
N PHE A 36 5.58 1.90 1.75
CA PHE A 36 5.83 3.14 2.48
C PHE A 36 6.30 2.87 3.92
N LEU A 37 5.67 1.90 4.60
CA LEU A 37 6.03 1.51 5.96
C LEU A 37 7.38 0.78 6.03
N GLU A 38 7.65 -0.12 5.09
CA GLU A 38 8.86 -0.95 5.10
C GLU A 38 10.12 -0.21 4.62
N GLN A 39 9.97 0.69 3.64
CA GLN A 39 11.10 1.29 2.94
C GLN A 39 10.99 2.82 2.87
N GLY A 40 9.82 3.33 2.51
CA GLY A 40 9.62 4.75 2.27
C GLY A 40 10.02 5.63 3.47
N LEU A 41 9.64 5.23 4.68
CA LEU A 41 10.02 5.94 5.92
C LEU A 41 11.52 5.84 6.21
N ALA A 42 12.10 4.64 6.12
CA ALA A 42 13.52 4.42 6.36
C ALA A 42 14.40 5.26 5.43
N ASP A 43 14.06 5.28 4.14
CA ASP A 43 14.77 6.05 3.12
C ASP A 43 14.61 7.56 3.36
N THR A 44 13.40 8.01 3.68
CA THR A 44 13.14 9.43 3.99
C THR A 44 13.99 9.91 5.16
N PHE A 45 14.08 9.13 6.25
CA PHE A 45 14.87 9.48 7.43
C PHE A 45 16.37 9.55 7.09
N ARG A 46 16.87 8.62 6.27
CA ARG A 46 18.26 8.63 5.79
C ARG A 46 18.58 9.85 4.94
N ASP A 47 17.65 10.25 4.07
CA ASP A 47 17.86 11.37 3.14
C ASP A 47 17.90 12.74 3.83
N ILE A 48 17.17 12.90 4.94
CA ILE A 48 17.12 14.16 5.69
C ILE A 48 18.17 14.25 6.81
N SER A 49 18.87 13.14 7.13
CA SER A 49 19.84 13.06 8.22
C SER A 49 21.30 13.16 7.72
N PRO A 50 22.23 13.79 8.46
CA PRO A 50 22.00 14.62 9.65
C PRO A 50 21.44 16.01 9.36
N ILE A 51 20.70 16.55 10.33
CA ILE A 51 20.33 17.96 10.35
C ILE A 51 21.37 18.73 11.14
N LYS A 52 22.01 19.72 10.51
CA LYS A 52 23.07 20.55 11.09
C LYS A 52 22.65 22.02 11.19
N ASP A 53 23.11 22.69 12.24
CA ASP A 53 22.94 24.13 12.40
C ASP A 53 23.98 24.93 11.58
N PHE A 54 23.79 26.23 11.42
CA PHE A 54 24.67 27.06 10.59
C PHE A 54 26.09 27.24 11.17
N THR A 55 26.27 26.97 12.46
CA THR A 55 27.58 27.04 13.13
C THR A 55 28.30 25.69 13.20
N GLU A 56 27.69 24.62 12.67
CA GLU A 56 28.16 23.23 12.74
C GLU A 56 28.50 22.75 14.17
N THR A 57 27.90 23.36 15.19
CA THR A 57 28.12 23.00 16.60
C THR A 57 27.04 22.03 17.10
N LEU A 58 25.88 22.00 16.44
CA LEU A 58 24.76 21.12 16.79
C LEU A 58 24.41 20.22 15.60
N GLN A 59 24.20 18.94 15.90
CA GLN A 59 23.80 17.91 14.93
C GLN A 59 22.69 17.05 15.52
N LEU A 60 21.66 16.78 14.73
CA LEU A 60 20.60 15.81 15.01
C LEU A 60 20.68 14.68 13.99
N GLU A 61 20.70 13.44 14.49
CA GLU A 61 20.57 12.23 13.67
C GLU A 61 19.17 11.65 13.83
N LEU A 62 18.56 11.26 12.71
CA LEU A 62 17.27 10.58 12.69
C LEU A 62 17.50 9.12 12.27
N GLU A 63 17.05 8.20 13.11
CA GLU A 63 17.06 6.76 12.84
C GLU A 63 15.61 6.25 12.81
N PHE A 64 15.31 5.42 11.82
CA PHE A 64 14.03 4.75 11.71
C PHE A 64 14.16 3.34 12.30
N ASP A 65 13.42 3.08 13.38
CA ASP A 65 13.29 1.75 14.03
C ASP A 65 11.86 1.23 13.76
N PRO A 66 11.69 0.26 12.86
CA PRO A 66 10.39 -0.23 12.40
C PRO A 66 9.59 -1.02 13.44
#